data_AF-A0A358D800-F1
#
_entry.id   AF-A0A358D800-F1
#
_cell.length_a   1.000
_cell.length_b   1.000
_cell.length_c   1.000
_cell.angle_alpha   90.00
_cell.angle_beta   90.00
_cell.angle_gamma   90.00
#
_symmetry.space_group_name_H-M   'P 1'
#
loop_
_entity.id
_entity.type
_entity.pdbx_description
1 polymer ?
#
loop_
_entity_poly.entity_id
_entity_poly.type
_entity_poly.pdbx_seq_one_letter_code
_entity_poly.pdbx_strand_id
1 'polypeptide(L)' 'DEAEAEVKRAAVASARRVIVVADASKLGEESLVRFGGLDDIDALVTDGEPDADLSAALRAADVDLVRA' A
#
# COMPACT_ATOMS: atom_id res chain seq x y z
N ASP A 1 9.18 10.61 -7.83
CA ASP A 1 10.48 10.37 -8.50
C ASP A 1 11.32 9.43 -7.62
N GLU A 2 12.60 9.16 -7.97
CA GLU A 2 13.43 8.25 -7.17
C GLU A 2 13.75 8.80 -5.77
N ALA A 3 13.99 10.10 -5.65
CA ALA A 3 14.23 10.76 -4.36
C ALA A 3 13.00 10.66 -3.45
N GLU A 4 11.80 10.84 -3.99
CA GLU A 4 10.53 10.68 -3.28
C GLU A 4 10.34 9.24 -2.79
N ALA A 5 10.73 8.25 -3.60
CA ALA A 5 10.65 6.84 -3.22
C ALA A 5 11.65 6.48 -2.11
N GLU A 6 12.84 7.07 -2.09
CA GLU A 6 13.80 6.91 -0.99
C GLU A 6 13.25 7.46 0.33
N VAL A 7 12.64 8.64 0.30
CA VAL A 7 12.00 9.23 1.49
C VAL A 7 10.89 8.33 2.02
N LYS A 8 10.05 7.78 1.14
CA LYS A 8 8.98 6.85 1.54
C LYS A 8 9.54 5.55 2.11
N ARG A 9 10.59 4.97 1.50
CA ARG A 9 11.28 3.78 2.04
C ARG A 9 11.82 4.03 3.45
N ALA A 10 12.47 5.17 3.67
CA ALA A 10 12.98 5.54 4.98
C ALA A 10 11.85 5.73 6.01
N ALA A 11 10.74 6.36 5.59
CA ALA A 11 9.58 6.53 6.45
C ALA A 11 8.97 5.17 6.87
N VAL A 12 8.75 4.27 5.90
CA VAL A 12 8.26 2.90 6.12
C VAL A 12 9.16 2.15 7.10
N ALA A 13 10.48 2.14 6.86
CA ALA A 13 11.44 1.44 7.72
C ALA A 13 11.52 1.98 9.15
N SER A 14 11.21 3.26 9.36
CA SER A 14 11.24 3.90 10.68
C SER A 14 9.95 3.75 11.49
N ALA A 15 8.86 3.35 10.84
CA ALA A 15 7.54 3.36 11.42
C ALA A 15 7.30 2.10 12.29
N ARG A 16 6.55 2.28 13.38
CA ARG A 16 6.01 1.15 14.17
C ARG A 16 4.78 0.52 13.53
N ARG A 17 4.09 1.31 12.70
CA ARG A 17 2.91 0.91 11.94
C ARG A 17 2.84 1.77 10.68
N VAL A 18 2.60 1.14 9.54
CA VAL A 18 2.52 1.73 8.21
C VAL A 18 1.09 1.56 7.70
N ILE A 19 0.40 2.68 7.52
CA ILE A 19 -0.96 2.71 6.99
C ILE A 19 -0.92 3.45 5.66
N VAL A 20 -1.34 2.78 4.59
CA VAL A 20 -1.50 3.39 3.27
C VAL A 20 -2.93 3.91 3.14
N VAL A 21 -3.07 5.17 2.76
CA VAL A 21 -4.37 5.75 2.40
C VAL A 21 -4.34 6.05 0.90
N ALA A 22 -5.24 5.42 0.15
CA ALA A 22 -5.31 5.58 -1.29
C ALA A 22 -6.77 5.56 -1.75
N ASP A 23 -7.14 6.49 -2.62
CA ASP A 23 -8.41 6.43 -3.32
C ASP A 23 -8.46 5.22 -4.27
N ALA A 24 -9.68 4.81 -4.61
CA ALA A 24 -9.97 3.66 -5.44
C ALA A 24 -9.27 3.70 -6.80
N SER A 25 -9.02 4.91 -7.33
CA SER A 25 -8.40 5.09 -8.64
C SER A 25 -6.92 4.73 -8.66
N LYS A 26 -6.31 4.45 -7.50
CA LYS A 26 -4.92 3.99 -7.38
C LYS A 26 -4.79 2.47 -7.25
N LEU A 27 -5.90 1.74 -7.16
CA LEU A 27 -5.89 0.29 -7.01
C LEU A 27 -5.66 -0.36 -8.39
N GLY A 28 -4.72 -1.30 -8.47
CA GLY A 28 -4.40 -2.01 -9.72
C GLY A 28 -3.57 -1.20 -10.73
N GLU A 29 -3.22 0.05 -10.40
CA GLU A 29 -2.40 0.91 -11.26
C GLU A 29 -0.90 0.58 -11.12
N GLU A 30 -0.21 0.50 -12.24
CA GLU A 30 1.24 0.29 -12.27
C GLU A 30 2.01 1.61 -12.22
N SER A 31 3.02 1.67 -11.36
CA SER A 31 3.94 2.82 -11.27
C SER A 31 5.35 2.41 -11.67
N LEU A 32 6.07 3.33 -12.32
CA LEU A 32 7.47 3.14 -12.71
C LEU A 32 8.43 3.10 -11.51
N VAL A 33 7.96 3.47 -10.32
CA VAL A 33 8.78 3.54 -9.10
C VAL A 33 8.08 2.81 -7.95
N ARG A 34 8.80 1.87 -7.34
CA ARG A 34 8.34 1.12 -6.17
C ARG A 34 9.10 1.56 -4.91
N PHE A 35 8.36 1.85 -3.85
CA PHE A 35 8.92 2.24 -2.55
C PHE A 35 8.61 1.26 -1.41
N GLY A 36 7.87 0.18 -1.69
CA GLY A 36 7.55 -0.88 -0.73
C GLY A 36 6.78 -2.03 -1.37
N GLY A 37 6.66 -3.15 -0.66
CA GLY A 37 5.72 -4.23 -0.92
C GLY A 37 4.52 -4.19 0.03
N LEU A 38 3.58 -5.11 -0.18
CA LEU A 38 2.45 -5.28 0.75
C LEU A 38 2.91 -5.80 2.11
N ASP A 39 3.99 -6.58 2.17
CA ASP A 39 4.58 -7.05 3.42
C ASP A 39 5.22 -5.93 4.26
N ASP A 40 5.33 -4.71 3.70
CA ASP A 40 5.84 -3.53 4.39
C ASP A 40 4.71 -2.64 4.98
N ILE A 41 3.44 -3.03 4.81
CA ILE A 41 2.28 -2.23 5.26
C ILE A 41 1.38 -3.03 6.20
N ASP A 42 0.80 -2.37 7.19
CA ASP A 42 -0.14 -3.01 8.14
C ASP A 42 -1.59 -2.85 7.72
N ALA A 43 -1.93 -1.76 7.03
CA ALA A 43 -3.30 -1.51 6.60
C ALA A 43 -3.39 -0.68 5.31
N LEU A 44 -4.41 -0.95 4.51
CA LEU A 44 -4.86 -0.14 3.40
C LEU A 44 -6.24 0.46 3.72
N VAL A 45 -6.31 1.79 3.72
CA VAL A 45 -7.56 2.55 3.79
C VAL A 45 -7.91 3.06 2.40
N THR A 46 -9.12 2.74 1.91
CA THR A 46 -9.58 3.16 0.58
C THR A 46 -11.09 3.36 0.53
N ASP A 47 -11.53 4.22 -0.38
CA ASP A 47 -12.95 4.46 -0.71
C ASP A 47 -13.48 3.47 -1.76
N GLY A 48 -12.63 2.59 -2.31
CA GLY A 48 -12.96 1.59 -3.34
C GLY A 48 -12.87 0.13 -2.88
N GLU A 49 -13.44 -0.78 -3.67
CA GLU A 49 -13.23 -2.22 -3.48
C GLU A 49 -12.01 -2.65 -4.31
N PRO A 50 -10.98 -3.27 -3.71
CA PRO A 50 -9.92 -3.91 -4.47
C PRO A 50 -10.48 -5.04 -5.33
N ASP A 51 -9.88 -5.30 -6.49
CA ASP A 51 -10.23 -6.48 -7.27
C ASP A 51 -9.86 -7.78 -6.53
N ALA A 52 -10.21 -8.93 -7.14
CA ALA A 52 -9.98 -10.24 -6.52
C ALA A 52 -8.49 -10.52 -6.28
N ASP A 53 -7.62 -10.07 -7.19
CA ASP A 53 -6.19 -10.34 -7.14
C ASP A 53 -5.52 -9.51 -6.05
N LEU A 54 -5.81 -8.20 -5.99
CA LEU A 54 -5.33 -7.32 -4.93
C LEU A 54 -5.91 -7.72 -3.57
N SER A 55 -7.19 -8.10 -3.51
CA SER A 55 -7.80 -8.64 -2.28
C SER A 55 -7.10 -9.91 -1.79
N ALA A 56 -6.72 -10.81 -2.70
CA ALA A 56 -5.98 -12.02 -2.34
C ALA A 56 -4.56 -11.68 -1.86
N ALA A 57 -3.89 -10.74 -2.53
CA ALA A 57 -2.55 -10.30 -2.17
C ALA A 57 -2.51 -9.63 -0.78
N LEU A 58 -3.47 -8.76 -0.48
CA LEU A 58 -3.60 -8.13 0.84
C LEU A 58 -3.77 -9.17 1.96
N ARG A 59 -4.64 -10.18 1.75
CA ARG A 59 -4.82 -11.27 2.71
C ARG A 59 -3.56 -12.13 2.87
N ALA A 60 -2.85 -12.40 1.79
CA ALA A 60 -1.61 -13.19 1.84
C ALA A 60 -0.49 -12.48 2.61
N ALA A 61 -0.47 -11.14 2.55
CA ALA A 61 0.47 -10.28 3.26
C ALA A 61 0.00 -9.86 4.67
N ASP A 62 -1.13 -10.37 5.16
CA ASP A 62 -1.73 -10.02 6.45
C ASP A 62 -2.04 -8.50 6.61
N VAL A 63 -2.43 -7.84 5.52
CA VAL A 63 -2.76 -6.41 5.49
C VAL A 63 -4.24 -6.20 5.81
N ASP A 64 -4.52 -5.35 6.81
CA ASP A 64 -5.88 -4.93 7.15
C ASP A 64 -6.48 -4.06 6.02
N LEU A 65 -7.67 -4.41 5.52
CA LEU A 65 -8.43 -3.56 4.60
C LEU A 65 -9.50 -2.76 5.35
N VAL A 66 -9.44 -1.43 5.24
CA VAL A 66 -10.42 -0.50 5.83
C VAL A 66 -11.15 0.27 4.74
N ARG A 67 -12.48 0.21 4.76
CA ARG A 67 -13.35 0.98 3.86
C ARG A 67 -13.69 2.33 4.50
N ALA A 68 -13.46 3.42 3.76
CA ALA A 68 -13.76 4.80 4.18
C ALA A 68 -14.84 5.45 3.28
#